data_AF-A0A953Z2W9-F1
#
_entry.id   AF-A0A953Z2W9-F1
#
_cell.length_a   1.000
_cell.length_b   1.000
_cell.length_c   1.000
_cell.angle_alpha   90.00
_cell.angle_beta   90.00
_cell.angle_gamma   90.00
#
_symmetry.space_group_name_H-M   'P 1'
#
loop_
_entity.id
_entity.type
_entity.pdbx_description
1 polymer ?
#
loop_
_entity_poly.entity_id
_entity_poly.type
_entity_poly.pdbx_seq_one_letter_code
_entity_poly.pdbx_strand_id
1 'polypeptide(L)'
;DIYGGASNLMLFNSGSAYALQEDIAGVRVAQGTALPRKVPEGGDFGSFYYVNPQGRVTAILPMTITHLENNGGEQFLAFVDLWGQPGRLTMAPNLRTPVDMGEKGFAIPDDMLFMPLKHDTRLVPDVMLFSKTASPDNVELFYNGAYNFRGAPVDKVAAEHKHHLDEADAEFMAVSLGLSTDEARDKMAAAYVEGSTTFLGRQLVTKQERQEKIAAITQQIAYQTGDISHLRRDTVKLASMLPDMATPQSVDAVLSLNFINQENLMLFIESLPHLEVARRDLAELYLSTMVGLPDVSSAAILRAMENLAEVVKGLRKVRMRAMLV
;
A
#
# COMPACT_ATOMS: atom_id res chain seq x y z
N ASP A 1 -0.80 -30.19 -1.10
CA ASP A 1 -0.74 -29.39 -2.34
C ASP A 1 -1.35 -30.21 -3.45
N ILE A 2 -2.01 -29.57 -4.42
CA ILE A 2 -2.59 -30.24 -5.59
C ILE A 2 -1.53 -30.97 -6.42
N TYR A 3 -0.26 -30.56 -6.30
CA TYR A 3 0.91 -31.22 -6.90
C TYR A 3 1.48 -32.40 -6.10
N GLY A 4 0.71 -32.99 -5.17
CA GLY A 4 1.09 -34.25 -4.51
C GLY A 4 2.12 -34.13 -3.37
N GLY A 5 2.41 -32.92 -2.86
CA GLY A 5 3.31 -32.68 -1.73
C GLY A 5 2.69 -31.80 -0.64
N ALA A 6 3.20 -31.84 0.59
CA ALA A 6 2.97 -30.76 1.55
C ALA A 6 3.96 -29.63 1.22
N SER A 7 3.49 -28.49 0.73
CA SER A 7 4.34 -27.32 0.57
C SER A 7 4.69 -26.78 1.96
N ASN A 8 5.93 -26.34 2.15
CA ASN A 8 6.35 -25.65 3.37
C ASN A 8 5.83 -24.20 3.44
N LEU A 9 5.12 -23.74 2.41
CA LEU A 9 4.55 -22.40 2.37
C LEU A 9 3.37 -22.30 3.33
N MET A 10 3.41 -21.26 4.15
CA MET A 10 2.33 -20.82 5.01
C MET A 10 1.61 -19.63 4.38
N LEU A 11 0.29 -19.64 4.46
CA LEU A 11 -0.57 -18.55 4.01
C LEU A 11 -1.06 -17.76 5.23
N PHE A 12 -0.69 -16.49 5.30
CA PHE A 12 -1.26 -15.52 6.21
C PHE A 12 -2.41 -14.77 5.52
N ASN A 13 -3.50 -14.51 6.23
CA ASN A 13 -4.58 -13.63 5.74
C ASN A 13 -5.16 -12.83 6.91
N SER A 14 -5.21 -11.50 6.78
CA SER A 14 -5.83 -10.59 7.75
C SER A 14 -7.28 -10.21 7.41
N GLY A 15 -7.80 -10.71 6.28
CA GLY A 15 -9.09 -10.33 5.68
C GLY A 15 -8.99 -9.17 4.68
N SER A 16 -7.98 -8.32 4.83
CA SER A 16 -7.66 -7.23 3.88
C SER A 16 -6.39 -7.51 3.07
N ALA A 17 -5.41 -8.20 3.66
CA ALA A 17 -4.13 -8.50 3.06
C ALA A 17 -3.75 -9.97 3.29
N TYR A 18 -2.88 -10.50 2.43
CA TYR A 18 -2.35 -11.85 2.58
C TYR A 18 -0.84 -11.87 2.37
N ALA A 19 -0.19 -12.92 2.86
CA ALA A 19 1.23 -13.18 2.60
C ALA A 19 1.44 -14.69 2.41
N LEU A 20 2.31 -15.07 1.47
CA LEU A 20 2.69 -16.46 1.21
C LEU A 20 4.20 -16.62 1.39
N GLN A 21 4.62 -17.36 2.41
CA GLN A 21 6.05 -17.49 2.77
C GLN A 21 6.32 -18.78 3.55
N GLU A 22 7.58 -19.24 3.57
CA GLU A 22 7.96 -20.48 4.24
C GLU A 22 7.83 -20.40 5.77
N ASP A 23 8.05 -19.22 6.34
CA ASP A 23 7.95 -18.99 7.78
C ASP A 23 7.23 -17.67 8.06
N ILE A 24 6.28 -17.68 9.00
CA ILE A 24 5.53 -16.49 9.41
C ILE A 24 6.00 -16.10 10.81
N ALA A 25 6.76 -15.03 10.89
CA ALA A 25 7.18 -14.45 12.16
C ALA A 25 5.98 -13.94 12.96
N GLY A 26 5.86 -14.36 14.21
CA GLY A 26 4.82 -13.89 15.13
C GLY A 26 4.52 -14.88 16.25
N VAL A 27 3.83 -14.39 17.29
CA VAL A 27 3.29 -15.25 18.36
C VAL A 27 1.81 -15.47 18.08
N ARG A 28 1.39 -16.74 18.09
CA ARG A 28 -0.02 -17.10 17.93
C ARG A 28 -0.84 -16.50 19.09
N VAL A 29 -1.60 -15.45 18.80
CA VAL A 29 -2.43 -14.73 19.78
C VAL A 29 -3.83 -15.30 19.94
N ALA A 30 -4.36 -15.99 18.93
CA ALA A 30 -5.68 -16.63 18.99
C ALA A 30 -5.81 -17.80 18.00
N GLN A 31 -6.83 -18.64 18.21
CA GLN A 31 -7.28 -19.64 17.24
C GLN A 31 -8.72 -19.30 16.83
N GLY A 32 -8.92 -18.98 15.56
CA GLY A 32 -10.23 -18.74 14.98
C GLY A 32 -10.30 -19.35 13.58
N THR A 33 -11.47 -19.85 13.21
CA THR A 33 -11.76 -20.44 11.89
C THR A 33 -12.69 -19.58 11.05
N ALA A 34 -12.97 -18.35 11.50
CA ALA A 34 -13.79 -17.37 10.80
C ALA A 34 -12.98 -16.70 9.67
N LEU A 35 -12.63 -17.49 8.66
CA LEU A 35 -11.97 -16.99 7.45
C LEU A 35 -13.00 -16.42 6.47
N PRO A 36 -12.63 -15.40 5.67
CA PRO A 36 -13.49 -14.90 4.60
C PRO A 36 -13.89 -16.04 3.66
N ARG A 37 -15.17 -16.07 3.27
CA ARG A 37 -15.72 -17.06 2.34
C ARG A 37 -16.45 -16.35 1.20
N LYS A 38 -16.21 -16.80 -0.03
CA LYS A 38 -16.90 -16.35 -1.24
C LYS A 38 -17.16 -17.56 -2.15
N VAL A 39 -18.21 -17.52 -2.96
CA VAL A 39 -18.33 -18.44 -4.11
C VAL A 39 -17.32 -17.97 -5.16
N PRO A 40 -16.46 -18.85 -5.70
CA PRO A 40 -15.45 -18.46 -6.69
C PRO A 40 -16.11 -18.03 -8.00
N GLU A 41 -15.70 -16.87 -8.52
CA GLU A 41 -16.14 -16.31 -9.80
C GLU A 41 -14.94 -16.11 -10.74
N GLY A 42 -15.20 -15.96 -12.04
CA GLY A 42 -14.15 -15.65 -13.02
C GLY A 42 -13.46 -14.32 -12.69
N GLY A 43 -12.13 -14.34 -12.65
CA GLY A 43 -11.27 -13.22 -12.26
C GLY A 43 -10.88 -13.21 -10.77
N ASP A 44 -11.48 -14.06 -9.94
CA ASP A 44 -11.11 -14.12 -8.52
C ASP A 44 -9.73 -14.75 -8.32
N PHE A 45 -8.88 -14.09 -7.54
CA PHE A 45 -7.66 -14.66 -7.00
C PHE A 45 -7.91 -15.11 -5.56
N GLY A 46 -7.57 -16.35 -5.24
CA GLY A 46 -7.83 -16.88 -3.91
C GLY A 46 -7.29 -18.27 -3.67
N SER A 47 -7.59 -18.81 -2.50
CA SER A 47 -7.16 -20.15 -2.09
C SER A 47 -8.36 -20.95 -1.57
N PHE A 48 -8.43 -22.21 -1.96
CA PHE A 48 -9.37 -23.16 -1.35
C PHE A 48 -8.81 -23.69 -0.04
N TYR A 49 -9.65 -23.76 0.99
CA TYR A 49 -9.26 -24.27 2.29
C TYR A 49 -10.35 -25.16 2.88
N TYR A 50 -9.95 -26.04 3.81
CA TYR A 50 -10.89 -26.77 4.66
C TYR A 50 -10.41 -26.73 6.11
N VAL A 51 -11.37 -26.88 7.02
CA VAL A 51 -11.12 -26.90 8.46
C VAL A 51 -11.28 -28.34 8.94
N ASN A 52 -10.21 -28.93 9.46
CA ASN A 52 -10.31 -30.29 9.99
C ASN A 52 -11.09 -30.31 11.33
N PRO A 53 -11.54 -31.48 11.82
CA PRO A 53 -12.25 -31.59 13.11
C PRO A 53 -11.43 -31.12 14.33
N GLN A 54 -10.10 -31.00 14.19
CA GLN A 54 -9.20 -30.51 15.23
C GLN A 54 -9.01 -28.97 15.17
N GLY A 55 -9.73 -28.28 14.29
CA GLY A 55 -9.65 -26.83 14.13
C GLY A 55 -8.36 -26.33 13.44
N ARG A 56 -7.64 -27.22 12.74
CA ARG A 56 -6.51 -26.87 11.87
C ARG A 56 -7.05 -26.59 10.47
N VAL A 57 -6.65 -25.45 9.92
CA VAL A 57 -6.98 -25.03 8.56
C VAL A 57 -5.88 -25.55 7.63
N THR A 58 -6.27 -26.19 6.55
CA THR A 58 -5.37 -26.58 5.45
C THR A 58 -5.84 -25.89 4.19
N ALA A 59 -4.93 -25.22 3.49
CA ALA A 59 -5.21 -24.48 2.28
C ALA A 59 -4.42 -25.05 1.08
N ILE A 60 -4.99 -24.92 -0.11
CA ILE A 60 -4.31 -25.17 -1.38
C ILE A 60 -3.54 -23.90 -1.77
N LEU A 61 -2.50 -24.02 -2.58
CA LEU A 61 -1.81 -22.84 -3.10
C LEU A 61 -2.80 -21.88 -3.79
N PRO A 62 -2.60 -20.55 -3.60
CA PRO A 62 -3.42 -19.57 -4.29
C PRO A 62 -3.45 -19.75 -5.81
N MET A 63 -4.58 -19.45 -6.42
CA MET A 63 -4.79 -19.55 -7.86
C MET A 63 -5.78 -18.49 -8.32
N THR A 64 -5.68 -18.13 -9.60
CA THR A 64 -6.63 -17.23 -10.26
C THR A 64 -7.68 -18.06 -10.98
N ILE A 65 -8.94 -17.93 -10.58
CA ILE A 65 -10.07 -18.54 -11.28
C ILE A 65 -10.30 -17.77 -12.57
N THR A 66 -10.26 -18.44 -13.72
CA THR A 66 -10.46 -17.76 -15.01
C THR A 66 -11.94 -17.71 -15.36
N HIS A 67 -12.62 -18.86 -15.32
CA HIS A 67 -14.02 -19.01 -15.65
C HIS A 67 -14.58 -20.33 -15.14
N LEU A 68 -15.91 -20.41 -15.08
CA LEU A 68 -16.65 -21.64 -14.77
C LEU A 68 -17.06 -22.33 -16.08
N GLU A 69 -16.66 -23.59 -16.26
CA GLU A 69 -17.08 -24.42 -17.40
C GLU A 69 -18.18 -25.40 -16.93
N ASN A 70 -19.32 -25.40 -17.64
CA ASN A 70 -20.36 -26.41 -17.45
C ASN A 70 -20.34 -27.38 -18.63
N ASN A 71 -19.99 -28.64 -18.39
CA ASN A 71 -19.93 -29.65 -19.44
C ASN A 71 -20.85 -30.83 -19.09
N GLY A 72 -22.03 -30.89 -19.70
CA GLY A 72 -22.90 -32.07 -19.67
C GLY A 72 -23.43 -32.50 -18.29
N GLY A 73 -23.37 -31.64 -17.27
CA GLY A 73 -23.83 -31.93 -15.90
C GLY A 73 -22.75 -31.80 -14.84
N GLU A 74 -21.49 -31.75 -15.24
CA GLU A 74 -20.35 -31.50 -14.34
C GLU A 74 -19.89 -30.05 -14.46
N GLN A 75 -19.64 -29.42 -13.29
CA GLN A 75 -19.10 -28.07 -13.20
C GLN A 75 -17.59 -28.16 -12.94
N PHE A 76 -16.81 -27.45 -13.75
CA PHE A 76 -15.37 -27.34 -13.60
C PHE A 76 -14.98 -25.88 -13.43
N LEU A 77 -14.03 -25.62 -12.55
CA LEU A 77 -13.38 -24.32 -12.39
C LEU A 77 -12.08 -24.34 -13.20
N ALA A 78 -12.02 -23.54 -14.24
CA ALA A 78 -10.75 -23.29 -14.92
C ALA A 78 -9.95 -22.28 -14.09
N PHE A 79 -8.67 -22.55 -13.90
CA PHE A 79 -7.79 -21.71 -13.09
C PHE A 79 -6.40 -21.58 -13.72
N VAL A 80 -5.65 -20.59 -13.24
CA VAL A 80 -4.22 -20.40 -13.50
C VAL A 80 -3.50 -20.38 -12.16
N ASP A 81 -2.46 -21.21 -12.02
CA ASP A 81 -1.68 -21.30 -10.79
C ASP A 81 -0.72 -20.10 -10.59
N LEU A 82 0.01 -20.09 -9.48
CA LEU A 82 1.02 -19.06 -9.17
C LEU A 82 2.15 -18.96 -10.21
N TRP A 83 2.37 -20.01 -10.99
CA TRP A 83 3.41 -20.07 -12.02
C TRP A 83 2.86 -19.80 -13.43
N GLY A 84 1.59 -19.40 -13.55
CA GLY A 84 0.96 -19.11 -14.82
C GLY A 84 0.52 -20.36 -15.61
N GLN A 85 0.53 -21.55 -15.02
CA GLN A 85 0.05 -22.76 -15.70
C GLN A 85 -1.47 -22.88 -15.57
N PRO A 86 -2.19 -23.10 -16.70
CA PRO A 86 -3.62 -23.33 -16.66
C PRO A 86 -3.92 -24.73 -16.14
N GLY A 87 -5.01 -24.87 -15.39
CA GLY A 87 -5.53 -26.14 -14.88
C GLY A 87 -7.05 -26.15 -14.78
N ARG A 88 -7.59 -27.31 -14.44
CA ARG A 88 -9.02 -27.53 -14.21
C ARG A 88 -9.24 -28.11 -12.82
N LEU A 89 -10.27 -27.65 -12.14
CA LEU A 89 -10.58 -28.06 -10.80
C LEU A 89 -12.04 -28.53 -10.73
N THR A 90 -12.23 -29.78 -10.31
CA THR A 90 -13.54 -30.43 -10.15
C THR A 90 -13.82 -30.61 -8.67
N MET A 91 -15.01 -30.21 -8.21
CA MET A 91 -15.46 -30.56 -6.87
C MET A 91 -16.09 -31.96 -6.93
N ALA A 92 -15.54 -32.91 -6.16
CA ALA A 92 -16.05 -34.28 -6.14
C ALA A 92 -16.48 -34.69 -4.73
N PRO A 93 -17.69 -35.24 -4.57
CA PRO A 93 -18.20 -35.66 -3.28
C PRO A 93 -17.38 -36.85 -2.75
N ASN A 94 -17.25 -36.92 -1.43
CA ASN A 94 -16.51 -37.97 -0.69
C ASN A 94 -14.98 -37.96 -0.82
N LEU A 95 -14.39 -36.96 -1.49
CA LEU A 95 -12.95 -36.76 -1.40
C LEU A 95 -12.58 -36.19 -0.03
N ARG A 96 -11.48 -36.67 0.56
CA ARG A 96 -10.92 -36.12 1.81
C ARG A 96 -9.72 -35.21 1.59
N THR A 97 -9.04 -35.41 0.46
CA THR A 97 -7.83 -34.69 0.08
C THR A 97 -7.89 -34.41 -1.42
N PRO A 98 -7.26 -33.33 -1.90
CA PRO A 98 -7.10 -33.09 -3.32
C PRO A 98 -6.39 -34.27 -4.01
N VAL A 99 -6.84 -34.60 -5.22
CA VAL A 99 -6.30 -35.68 -6.04
C VAL A 99 -5.99 -35.15 -7.44
N ASP A 100 -4.81 -35.46 -7.96
CA ASP A 100 -4.45 -35.20 -9.36
C ASP A 100 -5.14 -36.22 -10.27
N MET A 101 -5.94 -35.75 -11.22
CA MET A 101 -6.67 -36.57 -12.20
C MET A 101 -5.91 -36.71 -13.53
N GLY A 102 -4.73 -36.12 -13.67
CA GLY A 102 -3.98 -36.06 -14.93
C GLY A 102 -4.49 -34.94 -15.85
N GLU A 103 -3.80 -34.73 -16.98
CA GLU A 103 -4.13 -33.68 -17.98
C GLU A 103 -4.36 -32.27 -17.40
N LYS A 104 -3.69 -31.95 -16.28
CA LYS A 104 -3.86 -30.68 -15.54
C LYS A 104 -5.23 -30.52 -14.88
N GLY A 105 -5.95 -31.63 -14.69
CA GLY A 105 -7.19 -31.71 -13.94
C GLY A 105 -6.94 -32.14 -12.50
N PHE A 106 -7.53 -31.43 -11.55
CA PHE A 106 -7.46 -31.72 -10.12
C PHE A 106 -8.87 -31.89 -9.59
N ALA A 107 -9.08 -32.89 -8.74
CA ALA A 107 -10.31 -33.03 -7.98
C ALA A 107 -10.08 -32.57 -6.53
N ILE A 108 -10.97 -31.73 -6.02
CA ILE A 108 -10.96 -31.30 -4.62
C ILE A 108 -12.24 -31.74 -3.92
N PRO A 109 -12.21 -31.91 -2.58
CA PRO A 109 -13.41 -32.11 -1.78
C PRO A 109 -14.46 -31.01 -2.01
N ASP A 110 -15.73 -31.40 -2.02
CA ASP A 110 -16.89 -30.51 -2.17
C ASP A 110 -17.18 -29.66 -0.92
N ASP A 111 -16.58 -30.00 0.21
CA ASP A 111 -16.66 -29.24 1.46
C ASP A 111 -15.57 -28.16 1.60
N MET A 112 -14.67 -28.01 0.62
CA MET A 112 -13.69 -26.93 0.62
C MET A 112 -14.35 -25.58 0.37
N LEU A 113 -13.91 -24.58 1.12
CA LEU A 113 -14.38 -23.20 1.01
C LEU A 113 -13.34 -22.37 0.25
N PHE A 114 -13.80 -21.41 -0.56
CA PHE A 114 -12.92 -20.49 -1.26
C PHE A 114 -12.72 -19.19 -0.46
N MET A 115 -11.46 -18.85 -0.23
CA MET A 115 -11.03 -17.63 0.45
C MET A 115 -10.43 -16.65 -0.58
N PRO A 116 -11.09 -15.52 -0.86
CA PRO A 116 -10.54 -14.51 -1.76
C PRO A 116 -9.33 -13.82 -1.13
N LEU A 117 -8.32 -13.55 -1.95
CA LEU A 117 -7.07 -12.89 -1.57
C LEU A 117 -6.97 -11.58 -2.37
N LYS A 118 -6.81 -10.43 -1.69
CA LYS A 118 -6.91 -9.10 -2.32
C LYS A 118 -5.57 -8.41 -2.51
N HIS A 119 -4.85 -8.20 -1.40
CA HIS A 119 -3.61 -7.43 -1.39
C HIS A 119 -2.46 -8.30 -0.94
N ASP A 120 -1.50 -8.52 -1.85
CA ASP A 120 -0.24 -9.20 -1.51
C ASP A 120 0.58 -8.30 -0.59
N THR A 121 1.06 -8.88 0.49
CA THR A 121 1.93 -8.24 1.47
C THR A 121 3.06 -9.20 1.80
N ARG A 122 4.26 -8.67 2.00
CA ARG A 122 5.39 -9.45 2.51
C ARG A 122 5.50 -9.21 4.00
N LEU A 123 5.30 -10.28 4.78
CA LEU A 123 5.60 -10.21 6.21
C LEU A 123 7.10 -10.34 6.35
N VAL A 124 7.73 -9.28 6.84
CA VAL A 124 9.18 -9.27 7.05
C VAL A 124 9.47 -10.21 8.23
N PRO A 125 10.35 -11.22 8.05
CA PRO A 125 10.63 -12.23 9.08
C PRO A 125 11.29 -11.64 10.32
N ASP A 126 11.92 -10.47 10.21
CA ASP A 126 12.58 -9.82 11.31
C ASP A 126 11.99 -8.43 11.56
N VAL A 127 11.22 -8.33 12.65
CA VAL A 127 10.76 -7.05 13.18
C VAL A 127 11.96 -6.17 13.56
N MET A 128 13.16 -6.76 13.79
CA MET A 128 14.39 -6.02 14.11
C MET A 128 15.00 -5.29 12.90
N LEU A 129 14.74 -5.72 11.67
CA LEU A 129 15.23 -5.04 10.46
C LEU A 129 14.47 -3.74 10.17
N PHE A 130 13.24 -3.59 10.68
CA PHE A 130 12.43 -2.36 10.59
C PHE A 130 12.12 -1.70 11.92
N SER A 131 12.49 -2.32 13.05
CA SER A 131 12.89 -1.52 14.19
C SER A 131 14.13 -0.76 13.70
N LYS A 132 13.92 0.46 13.21
CA LYS A 132 14.70 1.54 13.80
C LYS A 132 14.54 1.32 15.30
N THR A 133 15.49 0.61 15.89
CA THR A 133 15.86 0.85 17.25
C THR A 133 16.03 2.36 17.29
N ALA A 134 14.99 3.05 17.76
CA ALA A 134 15.25 4.02 18.79
C ALA A 134 15.99 3.20 19.83
N SER A 135 17.30 3.08 19.67
CA SER A 135 18.17 2.93 20.81
C SER A 135 17.60 3.94 21.79
N PRO A 136 17.13 3.51 22.96
CA PRO A 136 16.78 4.46 24.01
C PRO A 136 18.04 5.29 24.23
N ASP A 137 18.11 6.42 23.55
CA ASP A 137 19.27 7.26 23.53
C ASP A 137 19.21 8.00 24.86
N ASN A 138 19.85 7.39 25.85
CA ASN A 138 19.88 7.90 27.21
C ASN A 138 20.61 9.25 27.19
N VAL A 139 19.98 10.24 27.79
CA VAL A 139 20.58 11.52 28.13
C VAL A 139 20.90 11.49 29.61
N GLU A 140 22.16 11.74 29.93
CA GLU A 140 22.63 11.98 31.28
C GLU A 140 22.59 13.48 31.56
N LEU A 141 21.83 13.86 32.59
CA LEU A 141 21.80 15.19 33.17
C LEU A 141 22.62 15.15 34.46
N PHE A 142 23.62 16.01 34.58
CA PHE A 142 24.45 16.08 35.79
C PHE A 142 24.71 17.51 36.23
N TYR A 143 24.92 17.69 37.54
CA TYR A 143 25.12 18.99 38.18
C TYR A 143 26.51 19.07 38.82
N ASN A 144 27.30 20.05 38.42
CA ASN A 144 28.66 20.29 38.95
C ASN A 144 28.89 21.78 39.30
N GLY A 145 27.83 22.44 39.79
CA GLY A 145 27.76 23.90 39.97
C GLY A 145 26.91 24.59 38.91
N ALA A 146 26.68 23.93 37.78
CA ALA A 146 25.70 24.27 36.75
C ALA A 146 25.16 22.98 36.10
N TYR A 147 24.07 23.07 35.35
CA TYR A 147 23.45 21.91 34.71
C TYR A 147 24.15 21.57 33.38
N ASN A 148 24.36 20.29 33.13
CA ASN A 148 25.00 19.79 31.92
C ASN A 148 24.28 18.55 31.36
N PHE A 149 24.20 18.44 30.04
CA PHE A 149 23.60 17.31 29.33
C PHE A 149 24.64 16.55 28.51
N ARG A 150 24.58 15.21 28.56
CA ARG A 150 25.45 14.31 27.79
C ARG A 150 24.66 13.15 27.20
N GLY A 151 24.96 12.75 25.97
CA GLY A 151 24.35 11.59 25.32
C GLY A 151 24.10 11.78 23.83
N ALA A 152 23.85 10.68 23.13
CA ALA A 152 23.62 10.68 21.68
C ALA A 152 22.58 11.71 21.16
N PRO A 153 21.49 12.05 21.90
CA PRO A 153 20.51 13.04 21.46
C PRO A 153 21.02 14.48 21.45
N VAL A 154 21.99 14.79 22.32
CA VAL A 154 22.53 16.15 22.54
C VAL A 154 23.95 16.33 21.98
N ASP A 155 24.58 15.27 21.46
CA ASP A 155 25.94 15.33 20.93
C ASP A 155 26.12 16.39 19.83
N LYS A 156 25.06 16.60 19.02
CA LYS A 156 25.04 17.58 17.93
C LYS A 156 24.72 19.01 18.38
N VAL A 157 24.32 19.19 19.64
CA VAL A 157 24.07 20.52 20.22
C VAL A 157 25.40 21.18 20.54
N ALA A 158 25.50 22.48 20.24
CA ALA A 158 26.69 23.28 20.53
C ALA A 158 27.01 23.25 22.04
N ALA A 159 28.30 23.29 22.38
CA ALA A 159 28.79 23.24 23.77
C ALA A 159 28.12 24.28 24.67
N GLU A 160 27.88 25.48 24.15
CA GLU A 160 27.25 26.61 24.83
C GLU A 160 25.81 26.34 25.27
N HIS A 161 25.12 25.42 24.59
CA HIS A 161 23.73 25.08 24.87
C HIS A 161 23.58 23.74 25.61
N LYS A 162 24.69 23.08 25.98
CA LYS A 162 24.66 21.80 26.73
C LYS A 162 25.51 21.79 27.98
N HIS A 163 26.38 22.78 28.17
CA HIS A 163 27.24 22.90 29.33
C HIS A 163 27.01 24.22 30.06
N HIS A 164 27.14 24.19 31.39
CA HIS A 164 27.00 25.35 32.26
C HIS A 164 25.66 26.10 32.11
N LEU A 165 24.57 25.36 31.95
CA LEU A 165 23.24 25.94 31.81
C LEU A 165 22.71 26.42 33.16
N ASP A 166 21.97 27.53 33.13
CA ASP A 166 21.15 27.96 34.25
C ASP A 166 19.90 27.07 34.38
N GLU A 167 19.11 27.29 35.43
CA GLU A 167 17.92 26.47 35.70
C GLU A 167 16.88 26.60 34.59
N ALA A 168 16.67 27.79 34.05
CA ALA A 168 15.68 28.04 33.01
C ALA A 168 16.07 27.40 31.67
N ASP A 169 17.34 27.53 31.27
CA ASP A 169 17.89 26.96 30.04
C ASP A 169 17.98 25.43 30.13
N ALA A 170 18.29 24.89 31.30
CA ALA A 170 18.29 23.45 31.53
C ALA A 170 16.87 22.86 31.47
N GLU A 171 15.87 23.53 32.06
CA GLU A 171 14.46 23.12 31.95
C GLU A 171 14.01 23.16 30.48
N PHE A 172 14.34 24.22 29.75
CA PHE A 172 14.03 24.34 28.33
C PHE A 172 14.67 23.21 27.51
N MET A 173 15.93 22.89 27.77
CA MET A 173 16.64 21.80 27.09
C MET A 173 16.01 20.44 27.38
N ALA A 174 15.69 20.15 28.65
CA ALA A 174 15.01 18.92 29.05
C ALA A 174 13.65 18.74 28.36
N VAL A 175 12.87 19.82 28.27
CA VAL A 175 11.58 19.83 27.56
C VAL A 175 11.77 19.64 26.05
N SER A 176 12.80 20.26 25.46
CA SER A 176 13.10 20.10 24.03
C SER A 176 13.48 18.66 23.65
N LEU A 177 14.03 17.91 24.61
CA LEU A 177 14.35 16.50 24.49
C LEU A 177 13.13 15.58 24.74
N GLY A 178 11.97 16.16 25.07
CA GLY A 178 10.69 15.45 25.13
C GLY A 178 10.19 15.13 26.54
N LEU A 179 10.79 15.67 27.59
CA LEU A 179 10.23 15.61 28.95
C LEU A 179 9.08 16.62 29.10
N SER A 180 8.12 16.30 29.97
CA SER A 180 7.17 17.30 30.45
C SER A 180 7.86 18.28 31.42
N THR A 181 7.24 19.44 31.64
CA THR A 181 7.77 20.48 32.54
C THR A 181 7.93 19.96 33.97
N ASP A 182 6.97 19.17 34.45
CA ASP A 182 7.01 18.60 35.81
C ASP A 182 8.12 17.54 35.93
N GLU A 183 8.23 16.64 34.96
CA GLU A 183 9.31 15.62 34.93
C GLU A 183 10.69 16.24 34.80
N ALA A 184 10.83 17.31 34.02
CA ALA A 184 12.09 18.04 33.88
C ALA A 184 12.56 18.60 35.22
N ARG A 185 11.65 19.22 36.00
CA ARG A 185 11.95 19.75 37.34
C ARG A 185 12.32 18.66 38.32
N ASP A 186 11.58 17.55 38.34
CA ASP A 186 11.87 16.41 39.21
C ASP A 186 13.25 15.82 38.91
N LYS A 187 13.60 15.69 37.62
CA LYS A 187 14.91 15.19 37.18
C LYS A 187 16.04 16.18 37.46
N MET A 188 15.81 17.48 37.33
CA MET A 188 16.79 18.50 37.69
C MET A 188 17.04 18.54 39.20
N ALA A 189 15.98 18.43 40.01
CA ALA A 189 16.09 18.33 41.47
C ALA A 189 16.85 17.06 41.88
N ALA A 190 16.57 15.92 41.24
CA ALA A 190 17.32 14.68 41.44
C ALA A 190 18.81 14.84 41.07
N ALA A 191 19.11 15.47 39.92
CA ALA A 191 20.49 15.73 39.51
C ALA A 191 21.24 16.67 40.46
N TYR A 192 20.54 17.63 41.08
CA TYR A 192 21.11 18.54 42.06
C TYR A 192 21.50 17.82 43.37
N VAL A 193 20.68 16.86 43.81
CA VAL A 193 20.89 16.11 45.06
C VAL A 193 21.84 14.92 44.87
N GLU A 194 21.65 14.13 43.82
CA GLU A 194 22.38 12.88 43.55
C GLU A 194 23.62 13.08 42.68
N GLY A 195 23.76 14.26 42.05
CA GLY A 195 24.86 14.61 41.16
C GLY A 195 24.62 14.27 39.69
N SER A 196 23.87 13.20 39.39
CA SER A 196 23.43 12.88 38.03
C SER A 196 22.13 12.06 37.97
N THR A 197 21.40 12.20 36.87
CA THR A 197 20.23 11.36 36.53
C THR A 197 20.26 11.04 35.05
N THR A 198 19.65 9.92 34.65
CA THR A 198 19.45 9.56 33.25
C THR A 198 17.97 9.55 32.89
N PHE A 199 17.68 9.87 31.62
CA PHE A 199 16.34 9.79 31.04
C PHE A 199 16.41 9.54 29.53
N LEU A 200 15.27 9.21 28.91
CA LEU A 200 15.16 8.95 27.48
C LEU A 200 14.93 10.26 26.72
N GLY A 201 15.90 10.67 25.89
CA GLY A 201 15.81 11.88 25.10
C GLY A 201 15.45 11.61 23.64
N ARG A 202 14.65 12.49 23.03
CA ARG A 202 14.45 12.53 21.57
C ARG A 202 15.66 13.14 20.89
N GLN A 203 16.13 12.53 19.82
CA GLN A 203 17.23 13.06 19.03
C GLN A 203 16.84 14.39 18.37
N LEU A 204 17.60 15.44 18.65
CA LEU A 204 17.42 16.75 18.01
C LEU A 204 17.96 16.68 16.57
N VAL A 205 17.06 16.84 15.59
CA VAL A 205 17.41 16.82 14.16
C VAL A 205 17.60 18.25 13.67
N THR A 206 18.74 18.52 13.03
CA THR A 206 19.01 19.84 12.46
C THR A 206 18.16 20.09 11.21
N LYS A 207 17.94 21.37 10.86
CA LYS A 207 17.18 21.74 9.64
C LYS A 207 17.78 21.13 8.37
N GLN A 208 19.10 21.04 8.30
CA GLN A 208 19.85 20.51 7.17
C GLN A 208 19.63 19.00 7.00
N GLU A 209 19.73 18.22 8.10
CA GLU A 209 19.44 16.78 8.06
C GLU A 209 17.97 16.47 7.72
N ARG A 210 17.05 17.35 8.12
CA ARG A 210 15.65 17.22 7.73
C ARG A 210 15.49 17.37 6.22
N GLN A 211 16.17 18.34 5.61
CA GLN A 211 16.16 18.55 4.16
C GLN A 211 16.83 17.40 3.42
N GLU A 212 17.95 16.89 3.91
CA GLU A 212 18.66 15.75 3.32
C GLU A 212 17.85 14.45 3.42
N LYS A 213 17.17 14.19 4.55
CA LYS A 213 16.25 13.05 4.68
C LYS A 213 15.05 13.18 3.74
N ILE A 214 14.48 14.36 3.60
CA ILE A 214 13.41 14.61 2.63
C ILE A 214 13.91 14.38 1.21
N ALA A 215 15.10 14.87 0.87
CA ALA A 215 15.71 14.67 -0.44
C ALA A 215 16.00 13.19 -0.72
N ALA A 216 16.54 12.45 0.26
CA ALA A 216 16.82 11.02 0.14
C ALA A 216 15.54 10.20 -0.02
N ILE A 217 14.49 10.50 0.75
CA ILE A 217 13.17 9.88 0.59
C ILE A 217 12.59 10.21 -0.79
N THR A 218 12.70 11.46 -1.24
CA THR A 218 12.22 11.89 -2.55
C THR A 218 12.97 11.18 -3.68
N GLN A 219 14.27 10.99 -3.56
CA GLN A 219 15.08 10.23 -4.51
C GLN A 219 14.74 8.74 -4.51
N GLN A 220 14.49 8.15 -3.34
CA GLN A 220 14.11 6.74 -3.22
C GLN A 220 12.72 6.48 -3.81
N ILE A 221 11.78 7.40 -3.61
CA ILE A 221 10.46 7.39 -4.28
C ILE A 221 10.65 7.56 -5.80
N ALA A 222 11.45 8.52 -6.25
CA ALA A 222 11.71 8.73 -7.68
C ALA A 222 12.33 7.49 -8.37
N TYR A 223 13.20 6.75 -7.66
CA TYR A 223 13.80 5.51 -8.17
C TYR A 223 12.80 4.34 -8.25
N GLN A 224 11.88 4.24 -7.29
CA GLN A 224 10.89 3.15 -7.25
C GLN A 224 9.67 3.40 -8.15
N THR A 225 9.32 4.66 -8.41
CA THR A 225 8.05 5.04 -9.03
C THR A 225 8.20 5.56 -10.46
N GLY A 226 9.44 5.62 -10.98
CA GLY A 226 9.76 6.38 -12.17
C GLY A 226 9.59 7.88 -11.91
N ASP A 227 10.41 8.72 -12.53
CA ASP A 227 10.37 10.15 -12.29
C ASP A 227 9.13 10.79 -12.93
N ILE A 228 7.95 10.65 -12.30
CA ILE A 228 6.71 11.32 -12.69
C ILE A 228 6.59 12.74 -12.12
N SER A 229 7.64 13.22 -11.43
CA SER A 229 7.63 14.55 -10.79
C SER A 229 7.40 15.68 -11.81
N HIS A 230 7.90 15.51 -13.04
CA HIS A 230 7.70 16.45 -14.14
C HIS A 230 6.26 16.50 -14.70
N LEU A 231 5.42 15.50 -14.40
CA LEU A 231 3.99 15.50 -14.76
C LEU A 231 3.14 16.19 -13.69
N ARG A 232 3.66 16.32 -12.46
CA ARG A 232 2.98 17.05 -11.39
C ARG A 232 3.04 18.54 -11.68
N ARG A 233 1.88 19.16 -11.79
CA ARG A 233 1.76 20.63 -11.78
C ARG A 233 1.62 21.09 -10.34
N ASP A 234 2.12 22.29 -10.05
CA ASP A 234 1.86 22.95 -8.78
C ASP A 234 0.36 23.14 -8.56
N THR A 235 -0.21 22.30 -7.70
CA THR A 235 -1.61 22.35 -7.29
C THR A 235 -1.94 23.66 -6.58
N VAL A 236 -0.95 24.28 -5.94
CA VAL A 236 -1.05 25.62 -5.34
C VAL A 236 -1.37 26.68 -6.39
N LYS A 237 -0.71 26.63 -7.55
CA LYS A 237 -0.96 27.56 -8.65
C LYS A 237 -2.33 27.34 -9.27
N LEU A 238 -2.74 26.09 -9.43
CA LEU A 238 -4.08 25.75 -9.92
C LEU A 238 -5.18 26.18 -8.94
N ALA A 239 -4.98 25.98 -7.65
CA ALA A 239 -5.90 26.43 -6.61
C ALA A 239 -6.06 27.96 -6.62
N SER A 240 -4.98 28.71 -6.89
CA SER A 240 -5.03 30.17 -7.00
C SER A 240 -5.73 30.71 -8.25
N MET A 241 -5.94 29.86 -9.28
CA MET A 241 -6.59 30.22 -10.53
C MET A 241 -8.10 29.95 -10.54
N LEU A 242 -8.65 29.32 -9.49
CA LEU A 242 -10.08 29.10 -9.37
C LEU A 242 -10.76 30.43 -9.00
N PRO A 243 -11.61 31.01 -9.87
CA PRO A 243 -12.33 32.24 -9.55
C PRO A 243 -13.29 32.00 -8.38
N ASP A 244 -13.55 33.07 -7.59
CA ASP A 244 -14.31 33.28 -6.34
C ASP A 244 -15.54 32.39 -5.95
N MET A 245 -15.87 31.32 -6.68
CA MET A 245 -16.82 30.29 -6.27
C MET A 245 -16.20 29.13 -5.48
N ALA A 246 -14.90 29.22 -5.15
CA ALA A 246 -14.23 28.22 -4.34
C ALA A 246 -14.56 28.43 -2.86
N THR A 247 -15.52 27.68 -2.33
CA THR A 247 -15.57 27.43 -0.88
C THR A 247 -14.17 26.97 -0.41
N PRO A 248 -13.71 27.30 0.81
CA PRO A 248 -12.41 26.84 1.32
C PRO A 248 -12.19 25.33 1.15
N GLN A 249 -13.28 24.57 1.24
CA GLN A 249 -13.35 23.13 0.99
C GLN A 249 -12.92 22.73 -0.43
N SER A 250 -13.19 23.55 -1.45
CA SER A 250 -12.79 23.28 -2.84
C SER A 250 -11.30 23.52 -3.06
N VAL A 251 -10.71 24.52 -2.38
CA VAL A 251 -9.27 24.77 -2.38
C VAL A 251 -8.54 23.63 -1.67
N ASP A 252 -9.01 23.26 -0.48
CA ASP A 252 -8.46 22.13 0.28
C ASP A 252 -8.61 20.81 -0.50
N ALA A 253 -9.74 20.60 -1.18
CA ALA A 253 -9.94 19.45 -2.05
C ALA A 253 -8.89 19.44 -3.18
N VAL A 254 -8.68 20.55 -3.89
CA VAL A 254 -7.70 20.66 -4.99
C VAL A 254 -6.26 20.49 -4.51
N LEU A 255 -5.92 21.00 -3.33
CA LEU A 255 -4.61 20.77 -2.72
C LEU A 255 -4.44 19.32 -2.24
N SER A 256 -5.50 18.70 -1.72
CA SER A 256 -5.51 17.31 -1.24
C SER A 256 -5.58 16.28 -2.35
N LEU A 257 -6.05 16.68 -3.55
CA LEU A 257 -6.49 15.73 -4.56
C LEU A 257 -5.36 14.87 -5.10
N ASN A 258 -4.08 15.28 -4.96
CA ASN A 258 -2.87 14.57 -5.41
C ASN A 258 -3.14 13.73 -6.68
N PHE A 259 -3.90 14.32 -7.61
CA PHE A 259 -4.76 13.54 -8.51
C PHE A 259 -3.96 12.77 -9.55
N ILE A 260 -2.75 13.28 -9.80
CA ILE A 260 -1.72 12.63 -10.59
C ILE A 260 -0.88 11.76 -9.65
N ASN A 261 -1.48 10.65 -9.22
CA ASN A 261 -0.79 9.50 -8.65
C ASN A 261 -0.64 8.42 -9.76
N GLN A 262 0.25 7.45 -9.55
CA GLN A 262 0.50 6.40 -10.53
C GLN A 262 -0.74 5.52 -10.75
N GLU A 263 -1.50 5.25 -9.68
CA GLU A 263 -2.73 4.46 -9.73
C GLU A 263 -3.79 5.11 -10.64
N ASN A 264 -4.08 6.41 -10.48
CA ASN A 264 -5.02 7.12 -11.33
C ASN A 264 -4.49 7.22 -12.77
N LEU A 265 -3.19 7.45 -12.97
CA LEU A 265 -2.59 7.45 -14.31
C LEU A 265 -2.74 6.09 -15.01
N MET A 266 -2.53 4.99 -14.29
CA MET A 266 -2.73 3.64 -14.81
C MET A 266 -4.20 3.38 -15.14
N LEU A 267 -5.13 3.78 -14.28
CA LEU A 267 -6.57 3.72 -14.56
C LEU A 267 -6.93 4.48 -15.85
N PHE A 268 -6.38 5.68 -16.06
CA PHE A 268 -6.60 6.42 -17.30
C PHE A 268 -5.98 5.74 -18.52
N ILE A 269 -4.81 5.12 -18.38
CA ILE A 269 -4.17 4.34 -19.46
C ILE A 269 -4.98 3.09 -19.77
N GLU A 270 -5.48 2.38 -18.75
CA GLU A 270 -6.34 1.20 -18.88
C GLU A 270 -7.68 1.56 -19.54
N SER A 271 -8.17 2.79 -19.36
CA SER A 271 -9.39 3.29 -20.01
C SER A 271 -9.24 3.64 -21.50
N LEU A 272 -8.02 3.64 -22.06
CA LEU A 272 -7.77 3.95 -23.47
C LEU A 272 -8.63 3.12 -24.46
N PRO A 273 -8.80 1.80 -24.31
CA PRO A 273 -9.64 1.01 -25.21
C PRO A 273 -11.10 1.48 -25.17
N HIS A 274 -11.64 1.83 -24.00
CA HIS A 274 -13.00 2.33 -23.87
C HIS A 274 -13.19 3.68 -24.57
N LEU A 275 -12.20 4.57 -24.50
CA LEU A 275 -12.23 5.83 -25.26
C LEU A 275 -12.20 5.58 -26.77
N GLU A 276 -11.42 4.60 -27.24
CA GLU A 276 -11.38 4.25 -28.66
C GLU A 276 -12.70 3.66 -29.17
N VAL A 277 -13.38 2.84 -28.34
CA VAL A 277 -14.73 2.36 -28.60
C VAL A 277 -15.72 3.52 -28.65
N ALA A 278 -15.72 4.42 -27.66
CA ALA A 278 -16.59 5.60 -27.66
C ALA A 278 -16.38 6.49 -28.90
N ARG A 279 -15.14 6.63 -29.38
CA ARG A 279 -14.84 7.34 -30.63
C ARG A 279 -15.49 6.67 -31.85
N ARG A 280 -15.48 5.33 -31.89
CA ARG A 280 -16.11 4.55 -32.95
C ARG A 280 -17.62 4.73 -32.92
N ASP A 281 -18.23 4.64 -31.74
CA ASP A 281 -19.68 4.82 -31.57
C ASP A 281 -20.13 6.23 -31.98
N LEU A 282 -19.32 7.26 -31.68
CA LEU A 282 -19.57 8.63 -32.17
C LEU A 282 -19.49 8.72 -33.70
N ALA A 283 -18.59 7.97 -34.35
CA ALA A 283 -18.52 7.92 -35.81
C ALA A 283 -19.75 7.23 -36.42
N GLU A 284 -20.25 6.16 -35.80
CA GLU A 284 -21.49 5.48 -36.21
C GLU A 284 -22.72 6.38 -36.00
N LEU A 285 -22.75 7.14 -34.90
CA LEU A 285 -23.79 8.15 -34.65
C LEU A 285 -23.75 9.26 -35.70
N TYR A 286 -22.55 9.73 -36.08
CA TYR A 286 -22.40 10.73 -37.14
C TYR A 286 -22.96 10.22 -38.48
N LEU A 287 -22.67 8.97 -38.86
CA LEU A 287 -23.28 8.36 -40.05
C LEU A 287 -24.79 8.27 -39.92
N SER A 288 -25.31 7.94 -38.74
CA SER A 288 -26.76 7.90 -38.48
C SER A 288 -27.42 9.27 -38.65
N THR A 289 -26.76 10.36 -38.23
CA THR A 289 -27.26 11.73 -38.49
C THR A 289 -27.32 12.06 -39.98
N MET A 290 -26.37 11.56 -40.78
CA MET A 290 -26.38 11.72 -42.24
C MET A 290 -27.49 10.92 -42.93
N VAL A 291 -27.90 9.79 -42.36
CA VAL A 291 -28.98 8.93 -42.90
C VAL A 291 -30.37 9.46 -42.52
N GLY A 292 -30.45 10.43 -41.60
CA GLY A 292 -31.69 11.14 -41.28
C GLY A 292 -32.13 11.06 -39.82
N LEU A 293 -31.18 11.13 -38.88
CA LEU A 293 -31.48 11.33 -37.46
C LEU A 293 -31.38 12.84 -37.13
N PRO A 294 -32.48 13.61 -37.18
CA PRO A 294 -32.45 15.07 -37.21
C PRO A 294 -32.16 15.72 -35.83
N ASP A 295 -32.39 14.99 -34.75
CA ASP A 295 -32.39 15.56 -33.39
C ASP A 295 -30.98 15.78 -32.82
N VAL A 296 -29.94 15.27 -33.47
CA VAL A 296 -28.55 15.38 -33.00
C VAL A 296 -27.73 16.25 -33.95
N SER A 297 -27.05 17.26 -33.41
CA SER A 297 -26.19 18.15 -34.19
C SER A 297 -24.93 17.44 -34.69
N SER A 298 -24.80 17.30 -36.01
CA SER A 298 -23.61 16.72 -36.65
C SER A 298 -22.32 17.47 -36.30
N ALA A 299 -22.39 18.80 -36.17
CA ALA A 299 -21.26 19.64 -35.79
C ALA A 299 -20.78 19.37 -34.35
N ALA A 300 -21.72 19.08 -33.43
CA ALA A 300 -21.37 18.73 -32.05
C ALA A 300 -20.67 17.36 -31.97
N ILE A 301 -21.14 16.37 -32.74
CA ILE A 301 -20.52 15.04 -32.81
C ILE A 301 -19.09 15.14 -33.35
N LEU A 302 -18.88 15.90 -34.44
CA LEU A 302 -17.56 16.05 -35.05
C LEU A 302 -16.55 16.67 -34.07
N ARG A 303 -16.95 17.73 -33.35
CA ARG A 303 -16.11 18.34 -32.30
C ARG A 303 -15.81 17.37 -31.16
N ALA A 304 -16.80 16.57 -30.74
CA ALA A 304 -16.59 15.56 -29.69
C ALA A 304 -15.59 14.49 -30.14
N MET A 305 -15.68 14.03 -31.40
CA MET A 305 -14.73 13.08 -31.97
C MET A 305 -13.30 13.64 -32.04
N GLU A 306 -13.13 14.90 -32.45
CA GLU A 306 -11.82 15.58 -32.51
C GLU A 306 -11.21 15.72 -31.11
N ASN A 307 -11.97 16.24 -30.15
CA ASN A 307 -11.52 16.40 -28.77
C ASN A 307 -11.14 15.04 -28.15
N LEU A 308 -11.93 14.01 -28.38
CA LEU A 308 -11.66 12.68 -27.85
C LEU A 308 -10.42 12.06 -28.52
N ALA A 309 -10.18 12.33 -29.80
CA ALA A 309 -8.95 11.94 -30.48
C ALA A 309 -7.71 12.64 -29.91
N GLU A 310 -7.81 13.92 -29.54
CA GLU A 310 -6.72 14.63 -28.85
C GLU A 310 -6.42 14.04 -27.48
N VAL A 311 -7.45 13.70 -26.70
CA VAL A 311 -7.29 13.04 -25.39
C VAL A 311 -6.60 11.69 -25.53
N VAL A 312 -7.04 10.84 -26.47
CA VAL A 312 -6.40 9.53 -26.74
C VAL A 312 -4.93 9.72 -27.15
N LYS A 313 -4.63 10.71 -28.00
CA LYS A 313 -3.25 11.03 -28.39
C LYS A 313 -2.41 11.49 -27.19
N GLY A 314 -2.98 12.30 -26.30
CA GLY A 314 -2.35 12.75 -25.06
C GLY A 314 -2.02 11.58 -24.13
N LEU A 315 -3.01 10.73 -23.84
CA LEU A 315 -2.86 9.55 -22.99
C LEU A 315 -1.86 8.54 -23.55
N ARG A 316 -1.82 8.33 -24.88
CA ARG A 316 -0.79 7.49 -25.51
C ARG A 316 0.62 8.03 -25.32
N LYS A 317 0.81 9.36 -25.40
CA LYS A 317 2.12 9.98 -25.09
C LYS A 317 2.51 9.79 -23.64
N VAL A 318 1.55 9.90 -22.72
CA VAL A 318 1.77 9.64 -21.29
C VAL A 318 2.16 8.17 -21.08
N ARG A 319 1.45 7.21 -21.69
CA ARG A 319 1.78 5.78 -21.64
C ARG A 319 3.20 5.49 -22.12
N MET A 320 3.60 6.06 -23.27
CA MET A 320 4.96 5.87 -23.78
C MET A 320 6.03 6.43 -22.84
N ARG A 321 5.77 7.58 -22.19
CA ARG A 321 6.70 8.16 -21.22
C ARG A 321 6.75 7.36 -19.92
N ALA A 322 5.61 6.85 -19.45
CA ALA A 322 5.52 6.03 -18.26
C ALA A 322 6.16 4.65 -18.41
N MET A 323 6.25 4.10 -19.64
CA MET A 323 6.90 2.81 -19.94
C MET A 323 8.39 2.92 -20.27
N LEU A 324 8.92 4.13 -20.49
CA LEU A 324 10.34 4.37 -20.83
C LEU A 324 11.24 4.61 -19.61
N VAL A 325 10.68 4.55 -18.41
CA VAL A 325 11.37 4.71 -17.12
C VAL A 325 11.19 3.43 -16.31
#